data_AF-A0A847NE09-F1
#
_entry.id   AF-A0A847NE09-F1
#
_cell.length_a   1.000
_cell.length_b   1.000
_cell.length_c   1.000
_cell.angle_alpha   90.00
_cell.angle_beta   90.00
_cell.angle_gamma   90.00
#
_symmetry.space_group_name_H-M   'P 1'
#
loop_
_entity.id
_entity.type
_entity.pdbx_description
1 polymer ?
#
loop_
_entity_poly.entity_id
_entity_poly.type
_entity_poly.pdbx_seq_one_letter_code
_entity_poly.pdbx_strand_id
1 'polypeptide(L)'
;MKPQQECITAYVFSGYIYLLPDGHPSKSKIEKLFKEKGIRKHRLWRRNIKKVTRHYIETGVLGGYETVGIKDKMLDGKPIPMFEDTELKEQPDSICLERHMEIAGKRFVVSSVFPKTAALLPTDKLLSLIDKEQENERNSFQ
;
A
#
# COMPACT_ATOMS: atom_id res chain seq x y z
N MET A 1 -7.02 -8.26 -1.22
CA MET A 1 -7.61 -7.41 -0.16
C MET A 1 -8.05 -6.09 -0.78
N LYS A 2 -9.25 -5.59 -0.48
CA LYS A 2 -9.64 -4.20 -0.84
C LYS A 2 -8.84 -3.23 0.04
N PRO A 3 -8.34 -2.11 -0.49
CA PRO A 3 -7.62 -1.14 0.34
C PRO A 3 -8.57 -0.58 1.41
N GLN A 4 -8.05 -0.44 2.64
CA GLN A 4 -8.77 0.08 3.81
C GLN A 4 -9.05 1.59 3.71
N GLN A 5 -8.40 2.27 2.75
CA GLN A 5 -8.56 3.69 2.45
C GLN A 5 -9.23 3.88 1.07
N GLU A 6 -10.07 4.90 0.99
CA GLU A 6 -10.82 5.27 -0.21
C GLU A 6 -9.88 5.89 -1.26
N CYS A 7 -9.88 5.34 -2.48
CA CYS A 7 -9.18 5.89 -3.63
C CYS A 7 -10.17 6.63 -4.52
N ILE A 8 -9.88 7.89 -4.82
CA ILE A 8 -10.71 8.73 -5.67
C ILE A 8 -9.94 9.07 -6.93
N THR A 9 -10.63 9.07 -8.07
CA THR A 9 -10.06 9.60 -9.32
C THR A 9 -10.21 11.12 -9.34
N ALA A 10 -9.10 11.81 -9.52
CA ALA A 10 -9.03 13.25 -9.68
C ALA A 10 -8.50 13.63 -11.06
N TYR A 11 -8.96 14.77 -11.58
CA TYR A 11 -8.50 15.34 -12.85
C TYR A 11 -7.97 16.73 -12.57
N VAL A 12 -6.70 16.94 -12.90
CA VAL A 12 -5.98 18.18 -12.56
C VAL A 12 -5.94 19.10 -13.77
N PHE A 13 -6.42 20.32 -13.57
CA PHE A 13 -6.36 21.44 -14.50
C PHE A 13 -5.48 22.53 -13.88
N SER A 14 -4.94 23.45 -14.68
CA SER A 14 -4.14 24.58 -14.16
C SER A 14 -4.92 25.35 -13.08
N GLY A 15 -4.57 25.14 -11.81
CA GLY A 15 -5.23 25.74 -10.65
C GLY A 15 -6.48 25.02 -10.09
N TYR A 16 -6.97 23.94 -10.69
CA TYR A 16 -8.21 23.26 -10.25
C TYR A 16 -8.08 21.73 -10.21
N ILE A 17 -8.76 21.10 -9.24
CA ILE A 17 -8.89 19.65 -9.13
C ILE A 17 -10.37 19.29 -9.25
N TYR A 18 -10.71 18.44 -10.22
CA TYR A 18 -12.05 17.89 -10.39
C TYR A 18 -12.11 16.47 -9.85
N LEU A 19 -13.09 16.17 -9.00
CA LEU A 19 -13.38 14.81 -8.54
C LEU A 19 -14.60 14.30 -9.30
N LEU A 20 -14.48 13.16 -9.98
CA LEU A 20 -15.57 12.53 -10.70
C LEU A 20 -15.96 11.22 -10.00
N PRO A 21 -17.11 11.17 -9.33
CA PRO A 21 -17.57 9.95 -8.66
C PRO A 21 -17.76 8.80 -9.65
N ASP A 22 -17.46 7.57 -9.22
CA ASP A 22 -17.51 6.39 -10.09
C ASP A 22 -18.92 6.07 -10.63
N GLY A 23 -19.97 6.60 -10.00
CA GLY A 23 -21.37 6.46 -10.43
C GLY A 23 -21.95 7.65 -11.21
N HIS A 24 -21.14 8.63 -11.63
CA HIS A 24 -21.69 9.82 -12.30
C HIS A 24 -22.29 9.47 -13.67
N PRO A 25 -23.54 9.87 -13.98
CA PRO A 25 -24.27 9.43 -15.19
C PRO A 25 -23.59 9.83 -16.51
N SER A 26 -22.80 10.91 -16.50
CA SER A 26 -22.04 11.38 -17.66
C SER A 26 -20.55 11.08 -17.59
N LYS A 27 -20.10 10.15 -16.74
CA LYS A 27 -18.67 9.88 -16.49
C LYS A 27 -17.87 9.66 -17.78
N SER A 28 -18.35 8.78 -18.66
CA SER A 28 -17.68 8.47 -19.94
C SER A 28 -17.55 9.69 -20.86
N LYS A 29 -18.59 10.53 -20.95
CA LYS A 29 -18.55 11.76 -21.75
C LYS A 29 -17.55 12.76 -21.18
N ILE A 30 -17.53 12.92 -19.86
CA ILE A 30 -16.61 13.81 -19.15
C ILE A 30 -15.16 13.33 -19.30
N GLU A 31 -14.90 12.03 -19.14
CA GLU A 31 -13.56 11.46 -19.32
C GLU A 31 -13.04 11.64 -20.75
N LYS A 32 -13.92 11.50 -21.75
CA LYS A 32 -13.57 11.77 -23.16
C LYS A 32 -13.18 13.23 -23.38
N LEU A 33 -13.99 14.17 -22.88
CA LEU A 33 -13.70 15.60 -22.94
C LEU A 33 -12.37 15.94 -22.25
N PHE A 34 -12.12 15.35 -21.08
CA PHE A 34 -10.87 15.55 -20.35
C PHE A 34 -9.66 15.05 -21.14
N LYS A 35 -9.76 13.87 -21.76
CA LYS A 35 -8.71 13.32 -22.61
C LYS A 35 -8.41 14.22 -23.82
N GLU A 36 -9.44 14.73 -24.49
CA GLU A 36 -9.31 15.65 -25.63
C GLU A 36 -8.63 16.97 -25.24
N LYS A 37 -8.87 17.45 -24.02
CA LYS A 37 -8.25 18.66 -23.48
C LYS A 37 -6.87 18.43 -22.85
N GLY A 38 -6.30 17.23 -22.99
CA GLY A 38 -4.98 16.88 -22.44
C GLY A 38 -4.94 16.81 -20.91
N ILE A 39 -6.10 16.68 -20.26
CA ILE A 39 -6.21 16.65 -18.81
C ILE A 39 -5.68 15.32 -18.28
N ARG A 40 -4.85 15.41 -17.23
CA ARG A 40 -4.23 14.24 -16.61
C ARG A 40 -5.12 13.68 -15.52
N LYS A 41 -5.35 12.37 -15.59
CA LYS A 41 -6.00 11.58 -14.55
C LYS A 41 -4.99 11.26 -13.45
N HIS A 42 -5.35 11.47 -12.20
CA HIS A 42 -4.55 11.15 -11.03
C HIS A 42 -5.38 10.34 -10.03
N ARG A 43 -4.73 9.44 -9.29
CA ARG A 43 -5.34 8.76 -8.14
C ARG A 43 -5.00 9.54 -6.88
N LEU A 44 -6.02 9.85 -6.09
CA LEU A 44 -5.88 10.46 -4.77
C LEU A 44 -6.37 9.47 -3.71
N TRP A 45 -5.49 9.16 -2.77
CA TRP A 45 -5.81 8.31 -1.63
C TRP A 45 -6.23 9.17 -0.45
N ARG A 46 -7.45 8.99 0.03
CA ARG A 46 -7.96 9.72 1.18
C ARG A 46 -7.34 9.17 2.46
N ARG A 47 -6.62 10.02 3.20
CA ARG A 47 -6.12 9.66 4.54
C ARG A 47 -7.29 9.40 5.48
N ASN A 48 -7.24 8.26 6.17
CA ASN A 48 -8.19 7.94 7.22
C ASN A 48 -7.57 8.33 8.57
N ILE A 49 -7.96 9.48 9.10
CA ILE A 49 -7.51 9.94 10.42
C ILE A 49 -8.64 9.62 11.41
N LYS A 50 -8.53 8.51 12.13
CA LYS A 50 -9.39 8.23 13.27
C LYS A 50 -8.80 8.89 14.52
N LYS A 51 -9.59 9.70 15.22
CA LYS A 51 -9.20 10.22 16.54
C LYS A 51 -9.02 9.05 17.51
N VAL A 52 -7.98 9.09 18.34
CA VAL A 52 -7.68 8.09 19.38
C VAL A 52 -8.91 7.78 20.23
N THR A 53 -9.68 8.81 20.61
CA THR A 53 -10.93 8.66 21.38
C THR A 53 -11.97 7.79 20.66
N ARG A 54 -12.15 7.97 19.34
CA ARG A 54 -13.08 7.16 18.56
C ARG A 54 -12.57 5.72 18.44
N HIS A 55 -11.27 5.53 18.26
CA HIS A 55 -10.67 4.20 18.24
C HIS A 55 -10.95 3.45 19.55
N TYR A 56 -10.71 4.08 20.70
CA TYR A 56 -11.00 3.49 22.00
C TYR A 56 -12.47 3.11 22.17
N ILE A 57 -13.41 3.98 21.79
CA ILE A 57 -14.85 3.69 21.85
C ILE A 57 -15.22 2.48 20.97
N GLU A 58 -14.59 2.33 19.82
CA GLU A 58 -14.88 1.26 18.86
C GLU A 58 -14.23 -0.08 19.22
N THR A 59 -13.00 -0.06 19.77
CA THR A 59 -12.18 -1.27 19.95
C THR A 59 -11.95 -1.66 21.40
N GLY A 60 -12.20 -0.75 22.36
CA GLY A 60 -11.86 -0.92 23.77
C GLY A 60 -10.35 -0.84 24.06
N VAL A 61 -9.51 -0.61 23.04
CA VAL A 61 -8.04 -0.55 23.20
C VAL A 61 -7.62 0.86 23.59
N LEU A 62 -7.02 1.00 24.78
CA LEU A 62 -6.47 2.26 25.25
C LEU A 62 -5.19 2.59 24.47
N GLY A 63 -5.36 3.35 23.39
CA GLY A 63 -4.30 3.68 22.45
C GLY A 63 -4.90 4.01 21.09
N GLY A 64 -4.04 4.38 20.14
CA GLY A 64 -4.44 4.62 18.77
C GLY A 64 -3.25 4.44 17.85
N TYR A 65 -3.53 4.17 16.59
CA TYR A 65 -2.55 4.23 15.53
C TYR A 65 -3.00 5.25 14.50
N GLU A 66 -2.07 6.05 14.01
CA GLU A 66 -2.30 6.85 12.81
C GLU A 66 -1.82 6.05 11.61
N THR A 67 -2.72 5.73 10.68
CA THR A 67 -2.27 5.17 9.41
C THR A 67 -1.70 6.30 8.58
N VAL A 68 -0.44 6.17 8.18
CA VAL A 68 0.11 7.02 7.12
C VAL A 68 -0.75 6.90 5.85
N GLY A 69 -0.71 7.92 5.02
CA GLY A 69 -1.45 7.90 3.76
C GLY A 69 -0.93 6.84 2.79
N ILE A 70 -1.76 6.43 1.84
CA ILE A 70 -1.31 5.67 0.67
C ILE A 70 -0.90 6.65 -0.43
N LYS A 71 0.17 6.34 -1.16
CA LYS A 71 0.62 7.05 -2.36
C LYS A 71 0.98 6.04 -3.43
N ASP A 72 0.84 6.45 -4.69
CA ASP A 72 1.28 5.63 -5.81
C ASP A 72 2.81 5.67 -5.91
N LYS A 73 3.43 4.51 -5.96
CA LYS A 73 4.85 4.32 -6.30
C LYS A 73 4.94 3.58 -7.63
N MET A 74 5.98 3.85 -8.41
CA MET A 74 6.18 3.16 -9.69
C MET A 74 6.91 1.85 -9.44
N LEU A 75 6.39 0.75 -9.99
CA LEU A 75 7.03 -0.54 -10.06
C LEU A 75 6.93 -1.04 -11.51
N ASP A 76 8.06 -1.27 -12.16
CA ASP A 76 8.14 -1.68 -13.58
C ASP A 76 7.25 -0.81 -14.50
N GLY A 77 7.24 0.52 -14.27
CA GLY A 77 6.45 1.49 -15.04
C GLY A 77 4.95 1.50 -14.72
N LYS A 78 4.47 0.68 -13.77
CA LYS A 78 3.08 0.66 -13.32
C LYS A 78 2.94 1.32 -11.95
N PRO A 79 1.94 2.20 -11.75
CA PRO A 79 1.70 2.81 -10.45
C PRO A 79 1.01 1.80 -9.52
N ILE A 80 1.69 1.43 -8.43
CA ILE A 80 1.17 0.57 -7.37
C ILE A 80 0.87 1.38 -6.10
N PRO A 81 -0.23 1.10 -5.40
CA PRO A 81 -0.54 1.77 -4.14
C PRO A 81 0.35 1.25 -3.02
N MET A 82 1.03 2.14 -2.32
CA MET A 82 1.88 1.82 -1.17
C MET A 82 1.67 2.83 -0.05
N PHE A 83 1.91 2.43 1.20
CA PHE A 83 1.92 3.40 2.28
C PHE A 83 3.08 4.40 2.08
N GLU A 84 2.85 5.65 2.48
CA GLU A 84 3.79 6.76 2.30
C GLU A 84 5.13 6.51 3.00
N ASP A 85 5.09 5.83 4.15
CA ASP A 85 6.23 5.41 4.96
C ASP A 85 6.97 4.17 4.42
N THR A 86 6.48 3.58 3.33
CA THR A 86 7.03 2.33 2.77
C THR A 86 7.90 2.64 1.57
N GLU A 87 9.20 2.46 1.66
CA GLU A 87 10.17 2.55 0.57
C GLU A 87 10.11 1.31 -0.33
N LEU A 88 10.16 1.53 -1.64
CA LEU A 88 10.28 0.46 -2.64
C LEU A 88 11.69 0.52 -3.21
N LYS A 89 12.44 -0.57 -3.05
CA LYS A 89 13.79 -0.73 -3.59
C LYS A 89 13.77 -1.84 -4.63
N GLU A 90 14.01 -1.49 -5.88
CA GLU A 90 14.07 -2.45 -6.97
C GLU A 90 15.50 -2.96 -7.17
N GLN A 91 15.63 -4.28 -7.31
CA GLN A 91 16.86 -4.97 -7.68
C GLN A 91 16.60 -5.78 -8.96
N PRO A 92 17.65 -6.28 -9.64
CA PRO A 92 17.48 -7.04 -10.89
C PRO A 92 16.49 -8.21 -10.75
N ASP A 93 16.58 -8.98 -9.66
CA ASP A 93 15.78 -10.20 -9.47
C ASP A 93 14.73 -10.09 -8.35
N SER A 94 14.69 -8.96 -7.62
CA SER A 94 13.84 -8.81 -6.45
C SER A 94 13.33 -7.38 -6.25
N ILE A 95 12.31 -7.26 -5.42
CA ILE A 95 11.82 -6.00 -4.87
C ILE A 95 11.90 -6.09 -3.35
N CYS A 96 12.35 -5.02 -2.70
CA CYS A 96 12.32 -4.89 -1.25
C CYS A 96 11.38 -3.76 -0.87
N LEU A 97 10.44 -4.04 0.02
CA LEU A 97 9.57 -3.06 0.65
C LEU A 97 10.08 -2.81 2.07
N GLU A 98 10.49 -1.59 2.37
CA GLU A 98 10.92 -1.22 3.73
C GLU A 98 9.91 -0.26 4.34
N ARG A 99 9.38 -0.60 5.51
CA ARG A 99 8.45 0.25 6.23
C ARG A 99 9.06 0.70 7.55
N HIS A 100 9.01 2.00 7.78
CA HIS A 100 9.42 2.58 9.06
C HIS A 100 8.23 2.69 10.00
N MET A 101 8.33 2.05 11.17
CA MET A 101 7.32 2.11 12.22
C MET A 101 7.91 2.78 13.46
N GLU A 102 7.15 3.67 14.08
CA GLU A 102 7.50 4.23 15.38
C GLU A 102 6.62 3.58 16.46
N ILE A 103 7.27 2.93 17.43
CA ILE A 103 6.59 2.23 18.53
C ILE A 103 7.25 2.68 19.83
N ALA A 104 6.47 3.33 20.70
CA ALA A 104 6.94 3.86 21.98
C ALA A 104 8.21 4.75 21.84
N GLY A 105 8.24 5.62 20.84
CA GLY A 105 9.38 6.53 20.56
C GLY A 105 10.62 5.85 19.99
N LYS A 106 10.56 4.54 19.68
CA LYS A 106 11.63 3.80 19.00
C LYS A 106 11.24 3.55 17.55
N ARG A 107 12.19 3.75 16.64
CA ARG A 107 11.99 3.49 15.20
C ARG A 107 12.42 2.06 14.85
N PHE A 108 11.52 1.33 14.22
CA PHE A 108 11.72 -0.02 13.71
C PHE A 108 11.65 0.01 12.19
N VAL A 109 12.46 -0.80 11.53
CA VAL A 109 12.41 -1.01 10.08
C VAL A 109 11.90 -2.42 9.82
N VAL A 110 10.81 -2.54 9.08
CA VAL A 110 10.26 -3.82 8.63
C VAL A 110 10.55 -3.94 7.14
N SER A 111 11.41 -4.89 6.77
CA SER A 111 11.79 -5.14 5.38
C SER A 111 11.14 -6.42 4.86
N SER A 112 10.57 -6.38 3.67
CA SER A 112 9.97 -7.53 2.98
C SER A 112 10.55 -7.65 1.59
N VAL A 113 11.21 -8.78 1.29
CA VAL A 113 11.86 -9.03 0.00
C VAL A 113 11.02 -10.01 -0.81
N PHE A 114 10.68 -9.66 -2.04
CA PHE A 114 9.90 -10.47 -2.96
C PHE A 114 10.68 -10.68 -4.27
N PRO A 115 10.68 -11.88 -4.86
CA PRO A 115 11.24 -12.09 -6.19
C PRO A 115 10.40 -11.38 -7.26
N LYS A 116 11.03 -10.78 -8.28
CA LYS A 116 10.32 -10.18 -9.43
C LYS A 116 9.64 -11.25 -10.29
N THR A 117 10.31 -12.39 -10.44
CA THR A 117 9.83 -13.55 -11.20
C THR A 117 9.53 -14.66 -10.18
N ALA A 118 8.31 -14.69 -9.67
CA ALA A 118 7.92 -15.71 -8.69
C ALA A 118 7.63 -17.05 -9.39
N ALA A 119 8.53 -18.02 -9.27
CA ALA A 119 8.21 -19.43 -9.56
C ALA A 119 7.33 -20.06 -8.46
N LEU A 120 7.33 -19.49 -7.26
CA LEU A 120 6.55 -19.90 -6.08
C LEU A 120 6.12 -18.64 -5.32
N LEU A 121 4.92 -18.66 -4.72
CA LEU A 121 4.39 -17.50 -4.00
C LEU A 121 5.26 -17.22 -2.75
N PRO A 122 5.37 -15.96 -2.30
CA PRO A 122 6.13 -15.61 -1.09
C PRO A 122 5.76 -16.46 0.13
N THR A 123 4.48 -16.83 0.26
CA THR A 123 3.97 -17.72 1.30
C THR A 123 4.54 -19.13 1.19
N ASP A 124 4.66 -19.70 -0.01
CA ASP A 124 5.17 -21.06 -0.23
C ASP A 124 6.65 -21.17 0.17
N LYS A 125 7.43 -20.11 -0.11
CA LYS A 125 8.83 -20.02 0.32
C LYS A 125 8.96 -19.87 1.84
N LEU A 126 8.08 -19.08 2.46
CA LEU A 126 8.09 -18.88 3.90
C LEU A 126 7.74 -20.19 4.63
N LEU A 127 6.73 -20.92 4.15
CA LEU A 127 6.37 -22.23 4.66
C LEU A 127 7.52 -23.24 4.50
N SER A 128 8.18 -23.26 3.34
CA SER A 128 9.35 -24.11 3.11
C SER A 128 10.54 -23.79 4.02
N LEU A 129 10.72 -22.52 4.39
CA LEU A 129 11.76 -22.11 5.36
C LEU A 129 11.40 -22.56 6.77
N ILE A 130 10.14 -22.39 7.18
CA ILE A 130 9.64 -22.87 8.48
C ILE A 130 9.80 -24.39 8.58
N ASP A 131 9.42 -25.14 7.54
CA ASP A 131 9.55 -26.59 7.50
C ASP A 131 11.01 -27.02 7.65
N LYS A 132 11.95 -26.34 6.97
CA LYS A 132 13.39 -26.59 7.10
C LYS A 132 13.94 -26.26 8.48
N GLU A 133 13.53 -25.15 9.08
CA GLU A 133 13.94 -24.80 10.44
C GLU A 133 13.44 -25.83 11.45
N GLN A 134 12.17 -26.28 11.34
CA GLN A 134 11.64 -27.33 12.20
C GLN A 134 12.32 -28.69 12.00
N GLU A 135 12.70 -29.03 10.76
CA GLU A 135 13.46 -30.24 10.46
C GLU A 135 14.86 -30.18 11.06
N ASN A 136 15.54 -29.04 10.95
CA ASN A 136 16.85 -28.81 11.57
C ASN A 136 16.78 -28.88 13.10
N GLU A 137 15.74 -28.30 13.72
CA GLU A 137 15.52 -28.41 15.17
C GLU A 137 15.33 -29.87 15.58
N ARG A 138 14.47 -30.64 14.90
CA ARG A 138 14.27 -32.07 15.18
C ARG A 138 15.56 -32.88 15.05
N ASN A 139 16.36 -32.58 14.03
CA ASN A 139 17.63 -33.26 13.76
C ASN A 139 18.77 -32.80 14.69
N SER A 140 18.60 -31.69 15.42
CA SER A 140 19.60 -31.18 16.39
C SER A 140 19.45 -31.78 17.80
N PHE A 141 18.38 -32.53 18.05
CA PHE A 141 18.14 -33.26 19.31
C PHE A 141 18.31 -34.80 19.16
N GLN A 142 18.92 -35.24 18.06
CA GLN A 142 19.18 -36.65 17.74
C GLN A 142 20.69 -36.91 17.69
#